data_AF-A0A966WW23-F1
#
_entry.id   AF-A0A966WW23-F1
#
_cell.length_a   1.000
_cell.length_b   1.000
_cell.length_c   1.000
_cell.angle_alpha   90.00
_cell.angle_beta   90.00
_cell.angle_gamma   90.00
#
_symmetry.space_group_name_H-M   'P 1'
#
loop_
_entity.id
_entity.type
_entity.pdbx_description
1 polymer ?
#
loop_
_entity_poly.entity_id
_entity_poly.type
_entity_poly.pdbx_seq_one_letter_code
_entity_poly.pdbx_strand_id
1 'polypeptide(L)' 'MFGFLKKVGDYTRDAVGAANYLTQGLSVTFDHLRRRPITVQYPYEKLIPSERYRGRIHYEFDKCIACEVCVR' A
#
# COMPACT_ATOMS: atom_id res chain seq x y z
N MET A 1 -48.39 22.90 -4.59
CA MET A 1 -48.18 21.47 -4.95
C MET A 1 -46.98 21.25 -5.90
N PHE A 2 -46.76 22.11 -6.91
CA PHE A 2 -45.65 21.97 -7.87
C PHE A 2 -44.22 22.03 -7.29
N GLY A 3 -43.99 22.79 -6.21
CA GLY A 3 -42.65 22.91 -5.59
C GLY A 3 -42.16 21.67 -4.85
N PHE A 4 -43.09 20.87 -4.28
CA PHE A 4 -42.75 19.62 -3.61
C PHE A 4 -42.27 18.55 -4.60
N LEU A 5 -42.93 18.44 -5.76
CA LEU A 5 -42.53 17.54 -6.85
C LEU A 5 -41.15 17.87 -7.41
N LYS A 6 -40.81 19.16 -7.57
CA LYS A 6 -39.44 19.57 -7.96
C LYS A 6 -38.40 19.16 -6.93
N LYS A 7 -38.68 19.41 -5.64
CA LYS A 7 -37.78 19.07 -4.54
C LYS A 7 -37.51 17.57 -4.45
N VAL A 8 -38.53 16.74 -4.62
CA VAL A 8 -38.40 15.27 -4.71
C VAL A 8 -37.55 14.87 -5.91
N GLY A 9 -37.76 15.51 -7.08
CA GLY A 9 -36.97 15.26 -8.28
C GLY A 9 -35.49 15.67 -8.16
N ASP A 10 -35.18 16.72 -7.39
CA ASP A 10 -33.81 17.13 -7.13
C ASP A 10 -33.11 16.17 -6.15
N TYR A 11 -33.78 15.71 -5.09
CA TYR A 11 -33.23 14.69 -4.18
C TYR A 11 -32.95 13.36 -4.86
N THR A 12 -33.81 12.90 -5.77
CA THR A 12 -33.55 11.66 -6.53
C THR A 12 -32.38 11.83 -7.49
N ARG A 13 -32.21 13.02 -8.09
CA ARG A 13 -31.04 13.32 -8.93
C ARG A 13 -29.74 13.26 -8.13
N ASP A 14 -29.73 13.84 -6.93
CA ASP A 14 -28.55 13.81 -6.05
C ASP A 14 -28.23 12.39 -5.57
N ALA A 15 -29.25 11.61 -5.21
CA ALA A 15 -29.08 10.22 -4.79
C ALA A 15 -28.51 9.34 -5.91
N VAL A 16 -28.97 9.53 -7.15
CA VAL A 16 -28.41 8.83 -8.33
C VAL A 16 -26.98 9.28 -8.62
N GLY A 17 -26.68 10.57 -8.45
CA GLY A 17 -25.31 11.10 -8.53
C GLY A 17 -24.38 10.40 -7.52
N ALA A 18 -24.78 10.31 -6.26
CA ALA A 18 -24.04 9.62 -5.22
C ALA A 18 -23.87 8.12 -5.50
N ALA A 19 -24.91 7.44 -5.98
CA ALA A 19 -24.85 6.03 -6.34
C ALA A 19 -23.85 5.74 -7.48
N ASN A 20 -23.75 6.64 -8.47
CA ASN A 20 -22.78 6.52 -9.55
C ASN A 20 -21.33 6.59 -9.04
N TYR A 21 -21.03 7.48 -8.09
CA TYR A 21 -19.69 7.53 -7.50
C TYR A 21 -19.36 6.30 -6.65
N LEU A 22 -20.34 5.78 -5.90
CA LEU A 22 -20.15 4.55 -5.12
C LEU A 22 -19.90 3.34 -6.01
N THR A 23 -20.66 3.18 -7.09
CA THR A 23 -20.48 2.08 -8.06
C THR A 23 -19.14 2.17 -8.79
N GLN A 24 -18.67 3.38 -9.10
CA GLN A 24 -17.33 3.60 -9.64
C GLN A 24 -16.23 3.21 -8.64
N GLY A 25 -16.34 3.59 -7.37
CA GLY A 25 -15.37 3.17 -6.36
C GLY A 25 -15.35 1.66 -6.15
N LEU A 26 -16.54 1.05 -6.12
CA LEU A 26 -16.69 -0.39 -5.93
C LEU A 26 -16.14 -1.18 -7.12
N SER A 27 -16.34 -0.73 -8.36
CA SER A 27 -15.79 -1.39 -9.55
C SER A 27 -14.26 -1.43 -9.52
N VAL A 28 -13.60 -0.38 -9.02
CA VAL A 28 -12.15 -0.35 -8.82
C VAL A 28 -11.72 -1.38 -7.79
N THR A 29 -12.44 -1.53 -6.68
CA THR A 29 -12.09 -2.57 -5.67
C THR A 29 -12.22 -3.98 -6.22
N PHE A 30 -13.27 -4.27 -6.99
CA PHE A 30 -13.44 -5.57 -7.65
C PHE A 30 -12.36 -5.83 -8.71
N ASP A 31 -11.90 -4.81 -9.42
CA ASP A 31 -10.77 -4.92 -10.35
C ASP A 31 -9.46 -5.30 -9.62
N HIS A 32 -9.23 -4.80 -8.40
CA HIS A 32 -8.07 -5.17 -7.59
C HIS A 32 -8.09 -6.64 -7.15
N LEU A 33 -9.26 -7.24 -6.94
CA LEU A 33 -9.38 -8.65 -6.55
C LEU A 33 -8.90 -9.62 -7.65
N ARG A 34 -8.91 -9.19 -8.92
CA ARG A 34 -8.40 -10.00 -10.04
C ARG A 34 -6.87 -9.97 -10.14
N ARG A 35 -6.19 -9.00 -9.51
CA ARG A 35 -4.73 -8.88 -9.56
C ARG A 35 -4.08 -9.97 -8.71
N ARG A 36 -2.94 -10.50 -9.17
CA ARG A 36 -2.14 -11.44 -8.38
C ARG A 36 -1.60 -10.71 -7.12
N PRO A 37 -1.63 -11.33 -5.92
CA PRO A 37 -1.05 -10.73 -4.73
C PRO A 37 0.46 -10.55 -4.89
N ILE A 38 0.96 -9.37 -4.54
CA ILE A 38 2.39 -9.00 -4.57
C ILE A 38 3.14 -9.37 -3.27
N THR A 39 2.42 -9.98 -2.32
CA THR A 39 2.95 -10.37 -1.01
C THR A 39 4.04 -11.43 -1.15
N VAL A 40 5.12 -11.29 -0.40
CA VAL A 40 6.18 -12.31 -0.29
C VAL A 40 5.91 -13.18 0.93
N GLN A 41 5.88 -14.51 0.76
CA GLN A 41 5.53 -15.44 1.83
C GLN A 41 6.70 -15.75 2.77
N TYR A 42 7.01 -14.83 3.68
CA TYR A 42 7.98 -15.12 4.75
C TYR A 42 7.44 -16.21 5.69
N PRO A 43 8.24 -17.21 6.14
CA PRO A 43 9.69 -17.36 5.98
C PRO A 43 10.15 -18.18 4.76
N TYR A 44 9.22 -18.74 3.99
CA TYR A 44 9.48 -19.66 2.87
C TYR A 44 10.06 -18.94 1.65
N GLU A 45 9.56 -17.75 1.36
CA GLU A 45 10.05 -16.85 0.32
C GLU A 45 10.68 -15.63 1.00
N LYS A 46 11.95 -15.33 0.67
CA LYS A 46 12.69 -14.18 1.21
C LYS A 46 13.07 -13.22 0.09
N LEU A 47 12.90 -11.92 0.36
CA LEU A 47 13.40 -10.87 -0.52
C LEU A 47 14.92 -10.81 -0.46
N ILE A 48 15.53 -10.68 -1.63
CA ILE A 48 16.98 -10.52 -1.75
C ILE A 48 17.32 -9.07 -1.39
N PRO A 49 18.18 -8.82 -0.38
CA PRO A 49 18.62 -7.48 -0.05
C PRO A 49 19.46 -6.86 -1.17
N SER A 50 19.57 -5.52 -1.17
CA SER A 50 20.44 -4.81 -2.11
C SER A 50 21.92 -5.08 -1.82
N GLU A 51 22.79 -4.84 -2.81
CA GLU A 51 24.26 -5.03 -2.69
C GLU A 51 24.89 -4.26 -1.51
N ARG A 52 24.30 -3.12 -1.14
CA ARG A 52 24.76 -2.26 -0.03
C ARG A 52 23.87 -2.37 1.22
N TYR A 53 23.08 -3.44 1.33
CA TYR A 53 22.25 -3.66 2.51
C TYR A 53 23.14 -3.86 3.76
N ARG A 54 22.90 -3.06 4.79
CA ARG A 54 23.62 -3.13 6.06
C ARG A 54 22.93 -4.15 6.97
N GLY A 55 23.45 -5.38 6.95
CA GLY A 55 23.04 -6.47 7.85
C GLY A 55 23.92 -6.55 9.10
N ARG A 56 24.22 -7.79 9.52
CA ARG A 56 25.16 -8.04 10.61
C ARG A 56 26.59 -7.70 10.17
N ILE A 57 27.31 -6.97 11.01
CA ILE A 57 28.73 -6.66 10.79
C ILE A 57 29.54 -7.96 10.86
N HIS A 58 30.39 -8.18 9.87
CA HIS A 58 31.41 -9.22 9.90
C HIS A 58 32.71 -8.62 10.44
N TYR A 59 33.38 -9.35 11.33
CA TYR A 59 34.65 -8.91 11.93
C TYR A 59 35.75 -9.91 11.59
N GLU A 60 36.87 -9.39 11.10
CA GLU A 60 38.08 -10.16 10.82
C GLU A 60 39.15 -9.81 11.84
N PHE A 61 39.59 -10.80 12.62
CA PHE A 61 40.55 -10.58 13.71
C PHE A 61 41.94 -10.17 13.20
N ASP A 62 42.43 -10.80 12.14
CA ASP A 62 43.78 -10.58 11.63
C ASP A 62 43.99 -9.19 11.00
N LYS A 63 42.90 -8.51 10.60
CA LYS A 63 42.94 -7.15 10.03
C LYS A 63 42.82 -6.06 11.08
N CYS A 64 42.44 -6.39 12.31
CA CYS A 64 42.26 -5.41 13.37
C CYS A 64 43.61 -5.01 13.97
N ILE A 65 43.87 -3.71 14.06
CA ILE A 65 45.10 -3.14 14.64
C ILE A 65 44.85 -2.39 15.97
N ALA A 66 43.68 -2.60 16.60
CA ALA A 66 43.29 -1.91 17.82
C ALA A 66 43.40 -0.37 17.75
N CYS A 67 43.02 0.23 16.62
CA CYS A 67 43.08 1.69 16.44
C CYS A 67 41.96 2.47 17.16
N GLU A 68 41.02 1.78 17.81
CA GLU A 68 39.90 2.34 18.58
C GLU A 68 38.93 3.25 17.79
N VAL A 69 39.06 3.34 16.46
CA VAL A 69 38.17 4.16 15.60
C VAL A 69 36.71 3.67 15.62
N CYS A 70 36.47 2.39 15.89
CA CYS A 70 35.11 1.85 15.97
C CYS A 70 34.36 2.25 17.26
N VAL A 71 35.08 2.71 18.30
CA VAL A 71 34.51 3.04 19.62
C VAL A 71 34.60 4.53 19.99
N ARG A 72 35.59 5.25 19.44
CA ARG A 72 35.72 6.71 19.57
C ARG A 72 34.54 7.42 18.92
#